data_AF-A0A327KCI8-F1
#
_entry.id   AF-A0A327KCI8-F1
#
_cell.length_a   1.000
_cell.length_b   1.000
_cell.length_c   1.000
_cell.angle_alpha   90.00
_cell.angle_beta   90.00
_cell.angle_gamma   90.00
#
_symmetry.space_group_name_H-M   'P 1'
#
loop_
_entity.id
_entity.type
_entity.pdbx_description
1 polymer ?
#
loop_
_entity_poly.entity_id
_entity_poly.type
_entity_poly.pdbx_seq_one_letter_code
_entity_poly.pdbx_strand_id
1 'polypeptide(L)'
;EDPYNVDHPEAARFAQEARIIAQAMGHKPGASYTYAAPPVFLFEPHQTEMCNFKPQVILNIDEVWEIKRKTFEILAAQKHLWAYYERVALQRGVQGGRNTGKPMTYGEAYQRLFPMALEELA
;
A
#
# COMPACT_ATOMS: atom_id res chain seq x y z
N GLU A 1 10.24 7.50 -3.86
CA GLU A 1 11.29 8.25 -3.13
C GLU A 1 10.66 8.81 -1.86
N ASP A 2 11.45 9.18 -0.85
CA ASP A 2 10.92 9.86 0.34
C ASP A 2 12.00 10.81 0.87
N PRO A 3 11.86 12.13 0.65
CA PRO A 3 12.86 13.09 1.09
C PRO A 3 12.82 13.36 2.60
N TYR A 4 11.83 12.84 3.32
CA TYR A 4 11.65 13.08 4.76
C TYR A 4 12.12 11.92 5.62
N ASN A 5 12.16 10.70 5.07
CA ASN A 5 12.66 9.54 5.77
C ASN A 5 13.34 8.55 4.82
N VAL A 6 14.66 8.42 4.94
CA VAL A 6 15.48 7.53 4.11
C VAL A 6 15.25 6.04 4.38
N ASP A 7 14.71 5.70 5.56
CA ASP A 7 14.45 4.30 5.92
C ASP A 7 13.25 3.74 5.15
N HIS A 8 12.30 4.59 4.74
CA HIS A 8 11.13 4.17 3.97
C HIS A 8 11.49 3.58 2.60
N PRO A 9 12.23 4.27 1.69
CA PRO A 9 12.63 3.70 0.42
C PRO A 9 13.61 2.53 0.61
N GLU A 10 14.41 2.52 1.67
CA GLU A 10 15.34 1.41 1.95
C GLU A 10 14.58 0.13 2.37
N ALA A 11 13.54 0.24 3.20
CA ALA A 11 12.65 -0.87 3.51
C ALA A 11 11.96 -1.41 2.25
N ALA A 12 11.50 -0.53 1.36
CA ALA A 12 10.90 -0.93 0.08
C ALA A 12 11.91 -1.63 -0.84
N ARG A 13 13.18 -1.17 -0.86
CA ARG A 13 14.27 -1.80 -1.61
C ARG A 13 14.56 -3.19 -1.07
N PHE A 14 14.70 -3.35 0.24
CA PHE A 14 14.94 -4.65 0.88
C PHE A 14 13.79 -5.63 0.65
N ALA A 15 12.53 -5.20 0.75
CA ALA A 15 11.38 -6.06 0.48
C ALA A 15 11.39 -6.58 -0.98
N GLN A 16 11.78 -5.76 -1.94
CA GLN A 16 11.92 -6.16 -3.34
C GLN A 16 13.07 -7.15 -3.53
N GLU A 17 14.24 -6.87 -2.94
CA GLU A 17 15.39 -7.75 -3.02
C GLU A 17 15.09 -9.13 -2.41
N ALA A 18 14.48 -9.15 -1.21
CA ALA A 18 14.06 -10.38 -0.56
C ALA A 18 13.07 -11.18 -1.43
N ARG A 19 12.11 -10.50 -2.08
CA ARG A 19 11.18 -11.12 -3.04
C ARG A 19 11.92 -11.74 -4.23
N ILE A 20 12.90 -11.06 -4.82
CA ILE A 20 13.67 -11.56 -5.96
C ILE A 20 14.49 -12.79 -5.56
N ILE A 21 15.16 -12.75 -4.41
CA ILE A 21 15.96 -13.85 -3.89
C ILE A 21 15.07 -15.06 -3.57
N ALA A 22 13.90 -14.84 -2.98
CA ALA A 22 12.95 -15.90 -2.64
C ALA A 22 12.38 -16.62 -3.88
N GLN A 23 12.42 -15.98 -5.06
CA GLN A 23 12.00 -16.58 -6.33
C GLN A 23 13.09 -17.41 -7.00
N ALA A 24 14.36 -17.24 -6.59
CA ALA A 24 15.48 -17.91 -7.21
C ALA A 24 15.55 -19.37 -6.76
N MET A 25 15.30 -20.31 -7.67
CA MET A 25 15.42 -21.76 -7.41
C MET A 25 16.81 -22.17 -6.90
N GLY A 26 17.85 -21.43 -7.28
CA GLY A 26 19.22 -21.65 -6.79
C GLY A 26 19.44 -21.23 -5.33
N HIS A 27 18.59 -20.35 -4.77
CA HIS A 27 18.71 -19.91 -3.38
C HIS A 27 18.27 -21.02 -2.40
N LYS A 28 17.35 -21.91 -2.82
CA LYS A 28 16.96 -23.14 -2.11
C LYS A 28 16.62 -24.26 -3.11
N PRO A 29 17.62 -25.03 -3.57
CA PRO A 29 17.40 -26.13 -4.51
C PRO A 29 16.42 -27.17 -3.95
N GLY A 30 15.48 -27.64 -4.78
CA GLY A 30 14.50 -28.68 -4.41
C GLY A 30 13.32 -28.20 -3.57
N ALA A 31 13.13 -26.88 -3.44
CA ALA A 31 11.97 -26.36 -2.75
C ALA A 31 10.65 -26.64 -3.50
N SER A 32 9.58 -26.89 -2.74
CA SER A 32 8.24 -27.23 -3.25
C SER A 32 7.36 -26.02 -3.59
N TYR A 33 7.89 -24.79 -3.48
CA TYR A 33 7.12 -23.60 -3.81
C TYR A 33 7.03 -23.39 -5.32
N THR A 34 5.89 -22.87 -5.77
CA THR A 34 5.68 -22.50 -7.16
C THR A 34 6.40 -21.20 -7.49
N TYR A 35 6.99 -21.11 -8.69
CA TYR A 35 7.53 -19.86 -9.21
C TYR A 35 6.40 -18.85 -9.40
N ALA A 36 6.32 -17.87 -8.49
CA ALA A 36 5.30 -16.84 -8.52
C ALA A 36 5.92 -15.46 -8.34
N ALA A 37 5.35 -14.49 -9.05
CA ALA A 37 5.73 -13.09 -8.98
C ALA A 37 4.60 -12.29 -8.31
N PRO A 38 4.48 -12.33 -6.96
CA PRO A 38 3.39 -11.62 -6.31
C PRO A 38 3.46 -10.12 -6.63
N PRO A 39 2.31 -9.45 -6.83
CA PRO A 39 2.25 -8.00 -6.97
C PRO A 39 2.90 -7.31 -5.77
N VAL A 40 3.51 -6.15 -6.03
CA VAL A 40 4.07 -5.30 -4.97
C VAL A 40 3.41 -3.94 -5.06
N PHE A 41 2.91 -3.50 -3.91
CA PHE A 41 2.22 -2.24 -3.72
C PHE A 41 2.99 -1.40 -2.71
N LEU A 42 3.21 -0.14 -3.05
CA LEU A 42 3.68 0.89 -2.12
C LEU A 42 2.44 1.54 -1.52
N PHE A 43 2.36 1.59 -0.19
CA PHE A 43 1.30 2.32 0.52
C PHE A 43 1.59 3.83 0.53
N GLU A 44 0.55 4.63 0.73
CA GLU A 44 0.62 6.08 0.71
C GLU A 44 1.59 6.65 1.77
N PRO A 45 2.63 7.43 1.37
CA PRO A 45 3.57 8.04 2.30
C PRO A 45 3.01 9.32 2.91
N HIS A 46 3.71 9.87 3.92
CA HIS A 46 3.21 11.01 4.67
C HIS A 46 3.02 12.26 3.78
N GLN A 47 3.98 12.60 2.92
CA GLN A 47 3.88 13.71 1.97
C GLN A 47 3.87 13.18 0.53
N THR A 48 2.70 12.67 0.12
CA THR A 48 2.44 11.99 -1.17
C THR A 48 3.14 12.64 -2.37
N GLU A 49 2.90 13.92 -2.61
CA GLU A 49 3.41 14.63 -3.80
C GLU A 49 4.93 14.76 -3.77
N MET A 50 5.50 14.95 -2.59
CA MET A 50 6.95 15.08 -2.37
C MET A 50 7.69 13.75 -2.48
N CYS A 51 6.99 12.65 -2.25
CA CYS A 51 7.48 11.29 -2.46
C CYS A 51 7.26 10.80 -3.91
N ASN A 52 6.73 11.66 -4.79
CA ASN A 52 6.31 11.35 -6.16
C ASN A 52 5.39 10.12 -6.20
N PHE A 53 4.57 9.96 -5.16
CA PHE A 53 3.61 8.89 -5.06
C PHE A 53 2.38 9.23 -5.91
N LYS A 54 1.99 8.28 -6.77
CA LYS A 54 0.81 8.41 -7.63
C LYS A 54 -0.11 7.22 -7.38
N PRO A 55 -1.31 7.43 -6.79
CA PRO A 55 -2.23 6.35 -6.51
C PRO A 55 -2.67 5.67 -7.81
N GLN A 56 -2.54 4.34 -7.86
CA GLN A 56 -2.96 3.50 -8.98
C GLN A 56 -4.04 2.49 -8.56
N VAL A 57 -4.15 2.20 -7.27
CA VAL A 57 -5.19 1.36 -6.67
C VAL A 57 -5.76 2.11 -5.48
N ILE A 58 -7.09 2.15 -5.36
CA ILE A 58 -7.78 2.60 -4.16
C ILE A 58 -8.62 1.42 -3.66
N LEU A 59 -8.29 0.93 -2.47
CA LEU A 59 -9.02 -0.14 -1.80
C LEU A 59 -10.11 0.47 -0.93
N ASN A 60 -11.36 0.04 -1.10
CA ASN A 60 -12.44 0.37 -0.17
C ASN A 60 -12.15 -0.36 1.16
N ILE A 61 -12.02 0.38 2.24
CA ILE A 61 -11.76 -0.18 3.57
C ILE A 61 -12.89 0.13 4.57
N ASP A 62 -14.08 0.51 4.09
CA ASP A 62 -15.25 0.84 4.93
C ASP A 62 -15.55 -0.27 5.95
N GLU A 63 -15.55 -1.53 5.52
CA GLU A 63 -15.88 -2.69 6.37
C GLU A 63 -14.89 -2.91 7.53
N VAL A 64 -13.66 -2.42 7.40
CA VAL A 64 -12.57 -2.64 8.36
C VAL A 64 -12.02 -1.34 8.97
N TRP A 65 -12.67 -0.20 8.69
CA TRP A 65 -12.23 1.12 9.15
C TRP A 65 -12.05 1.18 10.67
N GLU A 66 -13.01 0.65 11.43
CA GLU A 66 -12.97 0.67 12.89
C GLU A 66 -11.78 -0.11 13.48
N ILE A 67 -11.36 -1.18 12.81
CA ILE A 67 -10.17 -1.95 13.21
C ILE A 67 -8.93 -1.06 13.01
N LYS A 68 -8.78 -0.47 11.83
CA LYS A 68 -7.67 0.42 11.49
C LYS A 68 -7.61 1.64 12.43
N ARG A 69 -8.75 2.28 12.71
CA ARG A 69 -8.81 3.45 13.62
C ARG A 69 -8.32 3.09 15.02
N LYS A 70 -8.76 1.97 15.58
CA LYS A 70 -8.32 1.48 16.90
C LYS A 70 -6.84 1.11 16.91
N THR A 71 -6.30 0.56 15.83
CA THR A 71 -4.86 0.26 15.72
C THR A 71 -4.01 1.52 15.87
N PHE A 72 -4.41 2.65 15.29
CA PHE A 72 -3.70 3.91 15.46
C PHE A 72 -3.68 4.39 16.91
N GLU A 73 -4.76 4.16 17.65
CA GLU A 73 -4.94 4.64 19.01
C GLU A 73 -4.03 3.94 20.03
N ILE A 74 -3.53 2.74 19.69
CA ILE A 74 -2.51 2.04 20.47
C ILE A 74 -1.20 2.84 20.51
N LEU A 75 -0.89 3.61 19.46
CA LEU A 75 0.30 4.48 19.40
C LEU A 75 0.06 5.81 20.11
N ALA A 76 -0.06 5.75 21.45
CA ALA A 76 -0.43 6.88 22.30
C ALA A 76 0.50 8.12 22.17
N ALA A 77 1.75 7.92 21.76
CA ALA A 77 2.71 9.01 21.54
C ALA A 77 2.43 9.84 20.27
N GLN A 78 1.59 9.34 19.36
CA GLN A 78 1.41 9.89 18.01
C GLN A 78 -0.02 10.39 17.74
N LYS A 79 -0.70 10.95 18.76
CA LYS A 79 -2.10 11.40 18.65
C LYS A 79 -2.39 12.34 17.49
N HIS A 80 -1.44 13.20 17.15
CA HIS A 80 -1.58 14.13 16.02
C HIS A 80 -1.70 13.41 14.67
N LEU A 81 -1.16 12.19 14.55
CA LEU A 81 -1.25 11.38 13.33
C LEU A 81 -2.59 10.67 13.18
N TRP A 82 -3.37 10.53 14.26
CA TRP A 82 -4.66 9.81 14.21
C TRP A 82 -5.65 10.51 13.28
N ALA A 83 -5.92 11.79 13.55
CA ALA A 83 -6.78 12.60 12.72
C ALA A 83 -6.16 12.85 11.33
N TYR A 84 -4.82 12.82 11.22
CA TYR A 84 -4.14 12.90 9.92
C TYR A 84 -4.53 11.72 9.02
N TYR A 85 -4.33 10.49 9.48
CA TYR A 85 -4.60 9.30 8.67
C TYR A 85 -6.09 9.01 8.49
N GLU A 86 -6.95 9.50 9.39
CA GLU A 86 -8.39 9.56 9.17
C GLU A 86 -8.75 10.46 7.99
N ARG A 87 -8.20 11.67 7.92
CA ARG A 87 -8.41 12.55 6.75
C ARG A 87 -7.84 11.94 5.48
N VAL A 88 -6.68 11.30 5.52
CA VAL A 88 -6.14 10.57 4.35
C VAL A 88 -7.16 9.53 3.86
N ALA A 89 -7.69 8.69 4.76
CA ALA A 89 -8.65 7.66 4.38
C ALA A 89 -9.94 8.25 3.79
N LEU A 90 -10.48 9.31 4.39
CA LEU A 90 -11.66 10.01 3.88
C LEU A 90 -11.43 10.60 2.48
N GLN A 91 -10.27 11.23 2.25
CA GLN A 91 -9.93 11.82 0.96
C GLN A 91 -9.78 10.74 -0.13
N ARG A 92 -9.17 9.60 0.19
CA ARG A 92 -9.08 8.45 -0.74
C ARG A 92 -10.44 7.79 -0.95
N GLY A 93 -11.30 7.77 0.06
CA GLY A 93 -12.68 7.30 -0.07
C GLY A 93 -13.47 8.08 -1.13
N VAL A 94 -13.44 9.42 -1.05
CA VAL A 94 -14.08 10.29 -2.05
C VAL A 94 -13.51 10.06 -3.44
N GLN A 95 -12.18 9.94 -3.57
CA GLN A 95 -11.53 9.67 -4.86
C GLN A 95 -11.93 8.29 -5.42
N GLY A 96 -11.93 7.24 -4.59
CA GLY A 96 -12.32 5.90 -5.01
C GLY A 96 -13.79 5.82 -5.39
N GLY A 97 -14.68 6.44 -4.61
CA GLY A 97 -16.09 6.55 -4.95
C GLY A 97 -16.31 7.29 -6.27
N ARG A 98 -15.56 8.38 -6.51
CA ARG A 98 -15.63 9.13 -7.78
C ARG A 98 -15.17 8.33 -9.00
N ASN A 99 -14.18 7.44 -8.84
CA ASN A 99 -13.63 6.62 -9.92
C ASN A 99 -14.44 5.34 -10.20
N THR A 100 -15.18 4.84 -9.20
CA THR A 100 -15.94 3.58 -9.33
C THR A 100 -17.44 3.78 -9.50
N GLY A 101 -17.98 4.95 -9.11
CA GLY A 101 -19.42 5.18 -9.03
C GLY A 101 -20.11 4.44 -7.88
N LYS A 102 -19.36 3.78 -6.99
CA LYS A 102 -19.86 3.05 -5.83
C LYS A 102 -19.59 3.86 -4.55
N PRO A 103 -20.46 3.78 -3.52
CA PRO A 103 -20.18 4.39 -2.23
C PRO A 103 -18.87 3.88 -1.63
N MET A 104 -18.04 4.80 -1.14
CA MET A 104 -16.78 4.53 -0.44
C MET A 104 -16.50 5.70 0.50
N THR A 105 -16.47 5.45 1.81
CA THR A 105 -16.21 6.49 2.82
C THR A 105 -14.73 6.59 3.13
N TYR A 106 -14.07 5.44 3.29
CA TYR A 106 -12.68 5.30 3.64
C TYR A 106 -11.96 4.48 2.57
N GLY A 107 -10.89 5.06 2.01
CA GLY A 107 -10.03 4.41 1.04
C GLY A 107 -8.60 4.27 1.53
N GLU A 108 -7.90 3.23 1.08
CA GLU A 108 -6.43 3.17 1.10
C GLU A 108 -5.89 3.25 -0.32
N ALA A 109 -4.95 4.17 -0.53
CA ALA A 109 -4.29 4.31 -1.82
C ALA A 109 -2.97 3.52 -1.87
N TYR A 110 -2.74 2.90 -3.01
CA TYR A 110 -1.50 2.20 -3.31
C TYR A 110 -0.99 2.56 -4.70
N GLN A 111 0.32 2.59 -4.82
CA GLN A 111 1.02 2.62 -6.11
C GLN A 111 1.56 1.22 -6.41
N ARG A 112 1.44 0.77 -7.65
CA ARG A 112 1.97 -0.52 -8.08
C ARG A 112 3.42 -0.35 -8.50
N LEU A 113 4.23 -1.34 -8.17
CA LEU A 113 5.59 -1.42 -8.69
C LEU A 113 5.66 -2.21 -10.01
N PHE A 114 4.85 -3.26 -10.13
CA PHE A 114 4.81 -4.12 -11.29
C PHE A 114 3.51 -3.93 -12.11
N PRO A 115 3.51 -4.29 -13.40
CA PRO A 115 2.28 -4.41 -14.17
C PRO A 115 1.28 -5.37 -13.52
N MET A 116 -0.01 -5.16 -13.78
CA MET A 116 -1.05 -6.12 -13.44
C MET A 116 -1.31 -7.00 -14.66
N ALA A 117 -1.26 -8.31 -14.48
CA ALA A 117 -1.64 -9.29 -15.49
C ALA A 117 -3.10 -9.71 -15.25
N LEU A 118 -3.93 -9.62 -16.28
CA LEU A 118 -5.36 -9.91 -16.24
C LEU A 118 -5.76 -10.61 -17.53
N GLU A 119 -6.79 -11.44 -17.47
CA GLU A 119 -7.43 -12.04 -18.66
C GLU A 119 -8.53 -11.14 -19.23
N GLU A 120 -9.16 -10.31 -18.39
CA GLU A 120 -10.23 -9.38 -18.75
C GLU A 120 -10.01 -8.00 -18.09
N LEU A 121 -10.53 -6.93 -18.71
CA LEU A 121 -10.30 -5.54 -18.27
C LEU A 121 -11.49 -4.88 -17.54
N ALA A 122 -12.67 -5.51 -17.49
CA ALA A 122 -13.87 -4.93 -16.88
C ALA A 122 -14.89 -6.00 -16.43
#